data_AF-A0A1I3PGG3-F1
#
_entry.id   AF-A0A1I3PGG3-F1
#
_cell.length_a   1.000
_cell.length_b   1.000
_cell.length_c   1.000
_cell.angle_alpha   90.00
_cell.angle_beta   90.00
_cell.angle_gamma   90.00
#
_symmetry.space_group_name_H-M   'P 1'
#
loop_
_entity.id
_entity.type
_entity.pdbx_description
1 polymer ?
#
loop_
_entity_poly.entity_id
_entity_poly.type
_entity_poly.pdbx_seq_one_letter_code
_entity_poly.pdbx_strand_id
1 'polypeptide(L)'
;MHIDYSAQTDTAPLLGGNLAYSALVEQHDDVDRRIARIESGLERPDGLSLAALKLRRSALREDLARQQRKAQGGCCNCGNNCGG
;
A
#
# COMPACT_ATOMS: atom_id res chain seq x y z
N MET A 1 39.19 -3.63 7.97
CA MET A 1 37.81 -3.70 8.48
C MET A 1 37.10 -2.47 7.94
N HIS A 2 36.58 -2.50 6.71
CA HIS A 2 35.19 -2.83 6.34
C HIS A 2 34.17 -2.22 7.29
N ILE A 3 33.45 -1.20 6.82
CA ILE A 3 31.99 -1.17 6.64
C ILE A 3 31.68 0.00 5.69
N ASP A 4 31.31 -0.33 4.46
CA ASP A 4 30.51 0.52 3.58
C ASP A 4 29.10 0.64 4.19
N TYR A 5 28.69 1.83 4.63
CA TYR A 5 27.29 2.10 4.97
C TYR A 5 26.70 3.08 3.94
N SER A 6 26.67 2.63 2.69
CA SER A 6 25.85 3.22 1.64
C SER A 6 24.39 2.76 1.82
N ALA A 7 23.61 3.49 2.62
CA ALA A 7 22.14 3.49 2.59
C ALA A 7 21.56 4.59 3.47
N GLN A 8 21.98 5.85 3.29
CA GLN A 8 21.11 6.96 3.67
C GLN A 8 20.20 7.23 2.47
N THR A 9 19.13 6.45 2.38
CA THR A 9 17.94 6.85 1.63
C THR A 9 17.40 8.11 2.29
N ASP A 10 17.92 9.25 1.84
CA ASP A 10 17.34 10.56 1.97
C ASP A 10 16.01 10.55 1.20
N THR A 11 14.98 10.01 1.85
CA THR A 11 13.60 10.19 1.43
C THR A 11 12.86 10.70 2.65
N ALA A 12 13.10 11.96 2.97
CA ALA A 12 12.14 12.76 3.72
C ALA A 12 11.16 13.36 2.69
N PRO A 13 9.97 12.78 2.46
CA PRO A 13 9.01 13.43 1.60
C PRO A 13 8.35 14.53 2.40
N LEU A 14 8.54 15.75 1.89
CA LEU A 14 7.76 16.96 2.12
C LEU A 14 6.36 16.65 2.66
N LEU A 15 6.21 16.90 3.97
CA LEU A 15 4.98 16.83 4.74
C LEU A 15 3.84 17.58 4.03
N GLY A 16 2.72 16.89 3.76
CA GLY A 16 1.42 17.56 3.70
C GLY A 16 0.44 17.08 2.63
N GLY A 17 0.88 16.40 1.57
CA GLY A 17 -0.01 16.08 0.46
C GLY A 17 -0.86 14.82 0.63
N ASN A 18 -0.24 13.69 0.99
CA ASN A 18 -0.87 12.38 0.79
C ASN A 18 -0.24 11.25 1.63
N LEU A 19 0.08 11.51 2.90
CA LEU A 19 0.66 10.49 3.82
C LEU A 19 -0.21 9.22 3.90
N ALA A 20 -1.54 9.38 3.81
CA ALA A 20 -2.48 8.27 3.76
C ALA A 20 -2.35 7.44 2.48
N TYR A 21 -2.07 8.08 1.33
CA TYR A 21 -1.85 7.37 0.07
C TYR A 21 -0.53 6.61 0.09
N SER A 22 0.57 7.22 0.57
CA SER A 22 1.86 6.54 0.65
C SER A 22 1.80 5.32 1.57
N ALA A 23 1.14 5.43 2.73
CA ALA A 23 0.92 4.30 3.62
C ALA A 23 0.10 3.18 2.97
N LEU A 24 -0.91 3.51 2.15
CA LEU A 24 -1.70 2.52 1.40
C LEU A 24 -0.88 1.83 0.31
N VAL A 25 0.01 2.55 -0.38
CA VAL A 25 0.91 1.98 -1.39
C VAL A 25 1.88 1.00 -0.72
N GLU A 26 2.52 1.41 0.38
CA GLU A 26 3.43 0.54 1.13
C GLU A 26 2.74 -0.75 1.59
N GLN A 27 1.53 -0.63 2.14
CA GLN A 27 0.74 -1.80 2.54
C GLN A 27 0.37 -2.70 1.36
N HIS A 28 0.04 -2.12 0.21
CA HIS A 28 -0.27 -2.86 -1.00
C HIS A 28 0.94 -3.67 -1.47
N ASP A 29 2.11 -3.03 -1.54
CA ASP A 29 3.35 -3.66 -1.98
C ASP A 29 3.83 -4.76 -1.02
N ASP A 30 3.63 -4.58 0.29
CA ASP A 30 3.90 -5.61 1.30
C ASP A 30 3.04 -6.85 1.09
N VAL A 31 1.73 -6.64 0.83
CA VAL A 31 0.80 -7.74 0.54
C VAL A 31 1.17 -8.41 -0.77
N ASP A 32 1.51 -7.66 -1.82
CA ASP A 32 1.90 -8.23 -3.11
C ASP A 32 3.19 -9.03 -3.04
N ARG A 33 4.22 -8.51 -2.35
CA ARG A 33 5.47 -9.26 -2.12
C ARG A 33 5.20 -10.56 -1.36
N ARG A 34 4.30 -10.53 -0.38
CA ARG A 34 3.93 -11.73 0.39
C ARG A 34 3.16 -12.74 -0.46
N ILE A 35 2.21 -12.29 -1.29
CA ILE A 35 1.50 -13.12 -2.26
C ILE A 35 2.51 -13.79 -3.20
N ALA A 36 3.43 -13.03 -3.78
CA ALA A 36 4.44 -13.56 -4.69
C ALA A 36 5.32 -14.63 -4.05
N ARG A 37 5.76 -14.43 -2.79
CA ARG A 37 6.52 -15.45 -2.04
C ARG A 37 5.70 -16.71 -1.76
N ILE A 38 4.42 -16.57 -1.46
CA ILE A 38 3.53 -17.72 -1.22
C ILE A 38 3.27 -18.47 -2.52
N GLU A 39 3.00 -17.76 -3.62
CA GLU A 39 2.76 -18.35 -4.93
C GLU A 39 4.00 -19.03 -5.50
N SER A 40 5.20 -18.51 -5.22
CA SER A 40 6.46 -19.16 -5.59
C SER A 40 6.84 -20.34 -4.68
N GLY A 41 6.05 -20.62 -3.64
CA GLY A 41 6.34 -21.67 -2.65
C GLY A 41 7.50 -21.34 -1.70
N LEU A 42 7.96 -20.09 -1.65
CA LEU A 42 9.00 -19.63 -0.71
C LEU A 42 8.46 -19.41 0.70
N GLU A 43 7.17 -19.11 0.82
CA GLU A 43 6.49 -18.84 2.10
C GLU A 43 5.22 -19.69 2.19
N ARG A 44 4.98 -20.33 3.34
CA ARG A 44 3.76 -21.09 3.60
C ARG A 44 2.71 -20.15 4.21
N PRO A 45 1.43 -20.19 3.80
CA PRO A 45 0.40 -19.32 4.34
C PRO A 45 0.02 -19.76 5.77
N ASP A 46 0.84 -19.37 6.75
CA ASP A 46 0.52 -19.56 8.16
C ASP A 46 -0.36 -18.39 8.64
N GLY A 47 -1.62 -18.70 8.94
CA GLY A 47 -2.61 -17.79 9.53
C GLY A 47 -3.55 -17.11 8.53
N LEU A 48 -3.04 -16.54 7.43
CA LEU A 48 -3.86 -15.91 6.38
C LEU A 48 -3.72 -16.70 5.08
N SER A 49 -4.82 -17.27 4.59
CA SER A 49 -4.82 -17.98 3.31
C SER A 49 -4.43 -17.04 2.17
N LEU A 50 -3.82 -17.60 1.11
CA LEU A 50 -3.50 -16.87 -0.11
C LEU A 50 -4.73 -16.14 -0.68
N ALA A 51 -5.92 -16.74 -0.55
CA ALA A 51 -7.18 -16.12 -0.93
C ALA A 51 -7.49 -14.85 -0.12
N ALA A 52 -7.27 -14.88 1.20
CA ALA A 52 -7.46 -13.71 2.06
C ALA A 52 -6.45 -12.58 1.73
N LEU A 53 -5.20 -12.92 1.39
CA LEU A 53 -4.21 -11.94 0.96
C LEU A 53 -4.61 -11.29 -0.37
N LYS A 54 -5.08 -12.07 -1.35
CA LYS A 54 -5.59 -11.55 -2.62
C LYS A 54 -6.79 -10.62 -2.43
N LEU A 55 -7.70 -10.96 -1.51
CA LEU A 55 -8.82 -10.10 -1.14
C LEU A 55 -8.35 -8.78 -0.51
N ARG A 56 -7.36 -8.86 0.39
CA ARG A 56 -6.74 -7.66 0.99
C ARG A 56 -6.07 -6.78 -0.06
N ARG A 57 -5.38 -7.38 -1.03
CA ARG A 57 -4.80 -6.65 -2.18
C ARG A 57 -5.86 -5.91 -2.97
N SER A 58 -6.98 -6.56 -3.32
CA SER A 58 -8.05 -5.88 -4.07
C SER A 58 -8.64 -4.72 -3.29
N ALA A 59 -8.86 -4.89 -1.98
CA ALA A 59 -9.35 -3.81 -1.11
C ALA A 59 -8.38 -2.61 -1.08
N LEU A 60 -7.07 -2.86 -0.89
CA LEU A 60 -6.05 -1.82 -0.92
C LEU A 60 -5.97 -1.11 -2.27
N ARG A 61 -6.12 -1.84 -3.38
CA ARG A 61 -6.16 -1.24 -4.73
C ARG A 61 -7.36 -0.33 -4.91
N GLU A 62 -8.52 -0.71 -4.37
CA GLU A 62 -9.70 0.14 -4.37
C GLU A 62 -9.52 1.39 -3.49
N ASP A 63 -8.87 1.26 -2.33
CA ASP A 63 -8.53 2.39 -1.46
C ASP A 63 -7.58 3.36 -2.16
N LEU A 64 -6.56 2.86 -2.86
CA LEU A 64 -5.67 3.67 -3.68
C LEU A 64 -6.44 4.40 -4.79
N ALA A 65 -7.35 3.71 -5.49
CA ALA A 65 -8.20 4.34 -6.50
C ALA A 65 -9.16 5.38 -5.91
N ARG A 66 -9.65 5.18 -4.67
CA ARG A 66 -10.45 6.18 -3.93
C ARG A 66 -9.62 7.41 -3.59
N GLN A 67 -8.42 7.23 -3.05
CA GLN A 67 -7.50 8.33 -2.74
C GLN A 67 -7.06 9.09 -3.99
N GLN A 68 -6.79 8.37 -5.08
CA GLN A 68 -6.41 8.98 -6.36
C GLN A 68 -7.55 9.80 -6.95
N ARG A 69 -8.81 9.34 -6.83
CA ARG A 69 -9.98 10.14 -7.23
C ARG A 69 -10.15 11.37 -6.35
N LYS A 70 -9.97 11.22 -5.03
CA LYS A 70 -10.02 12.33 -4.07
C LYS A 70 -8.96 13.39 -4.37
N ALA A 71 -7.72 12.98 -4.65
CA ALA A 71 -6.61 13.87 -5.00
C ALA A 71 -6.84 14.61 -6.33
N GLN A 72 -7.57 14.01 -7.27
CA GLN A 72 -7.96 14.63 -8.55
C GLN A 72 -9.22 15.52 -8.45
N GLY A 73 -9.74 15.78 -7.24
CA GLY A 73 -10.95 16.58 -7.05
C GLY A 73 -12.25 15.84 -7.40
N GLY A 74 -12.18 14.55 -7.71
CA GLY A 74 -13.35 13.70 -7.92
C GLY A 74 -14.00 13.40 -6.57
N CYS A 75 -15.20 13.95 -6.36
CA CYS A 75 -16.05 13.58 -5.24
C CYS A 75 -16.11 12.06 -5.14
N CYS A 76 -15.64 11.54 -4.00
CA CYS A 76 -15.82 10.16 -3.63
C CYS A 76 -17.34 9.94 -3.55
N ASN A 77 -17.93 9.26 -4.53
CA ASN A 77 -19.37 8.99 -4.62
C ASN A 77 -19.83 7.99 -3.52
N CYS A 78 -19.41 8.23 -2.27
CA CYS A 78 -19.66 7.45 -1.07
C CYS A 78 -20.83 8.00 -0.25
N GLY A 79 -21.71 8.81 -0.86
CA GLY A 79 -23.03 9.06 -0.31
C GLY A 79 -23.16 10.11 0.80
N ASN A 80 -22.09 10.71 1.30
CA ASN A 80 -22.07 12.04 1.94
C ASN A 80 -20.67 12.35 2.53
N ASN A 81 -20.31 13.63 2.60
CA ASN A 81 -19.21 14.20 3.40
C ASN A 81 -17.76 14.24 2.85
N CYS A 82 -17.54 14.28 1.53
CA CYS A 82 -16.24 14.73 0.98
C CYS A 82 -16.19 16.27 0.95
N GLY A 83 -16.32 16.92 2.12
CA GLY A 83 -16.37 18.38 2.28
C GLY A 83 -16.89 18.78 3.66
N GLY A 84 -15.99 18.77 4.64
CA GLY A 84 -16.17 19.32 5.98
C GLY A 84 -14.82 19.80 6.49
#